data_AF-A0A3R6VTH9-F1
#
_entry.id   AF-A0A3R6VTH9-F1
#
_cell.length_a   1.000
_cell.length_b   1.000
_cell.length_c   1.000
_cell.angle_alpha   90.00
_cell.angle_beta   90.00
_cell.angle_gamma   90.00
#
_symmetry.space_group_name_H-M   'P 1'
#
loop_
_entity.id
_entity.type
_entity.pdbx_description
1 polymer ?
#
loop_
_entity_poly.entity_id
_entity_poly.type
_entity_poly.pdbx_seq_one_letter_code
_entity_poly.pdbx_strand_id
1 'polypeptide(L)'
;MTLIPPELFGVPMIPFGLLSAFVNKKEVRITEFSETGFRFRTAKPCSAPVNIRLAFWQMKLSSYQEVSLSVTSFSFEQRYDYFYEYTVLTKDPVYRSAVNALLGWYGSYVNLKLTEDDSELSMALTGYPAEQENIHFETFAAQKQAWFQEPDNLPDFSFLNTNTPELAIELDRPELYTSYLNMNFSDWLSQYWASNQLSWHPLSRLQLTRLYIGNQFCHLLFPEEDLLFTLMDKTWADGLAVTLSFSYLREFMLKPIQQLLEILNFWCQKHQTTVEIVVNDWAMADLLTDFPHLHPILGVLINKRRKDPRLSYKKGELSALSENSINADFYRNFLAETCRVTRYEEESCGYLPELPEGKHSLHLPFYQTNTSQYCPLYARCKRGSRGAQTLPKDCPHWCREYAFLYPAHLHMLGRYNSLFALDTGILRSPELLGGWLREGVDRLVVNLL
;
A
#
# COMPACT_ATOMS: atom_id res chain seq x y z
N MET A 1 -47.84 17.27 38.38
CA MET A 1 -47.06 16.06 38.08
C MET A 1 -46.26 16.34 36.82
N THR A 2 -45.02 16.79 36.99
CA THR A 2 -44.03 16.85 35.92
C THR A 2 -43.67 15.40 35.57
N LEU A 3 -44.17 14.93 34.43
CA LEU A 3 -43.78 13.63 33.87
C LEU A 3 -42.28 13.73 33.54
N ILE A 4 -41.45 13.13 34.38
CA ILE A 4 -40.05 12.85 34.07
C ILE A 4 -40.08 12.07 32.74
N PRO A 5 -39.37 12.52 31.69
CA PRO A 5 -39.29 11.77 30.45
C PRO A 5 -38.88 10.33 30.77
N PRO A 6 -39.47 9.31 30.12
CA PRO A 6 -39.03 7.93 30.31
C PRO A 6 -37.51 7.86 30.08
N GLU A 7 -36.75 7.64 31.15
CA GLU A 7 -35.29 7.59 31.09
C GLU A 7 -34.89 6.42 30.18
N LEU A 8 -34.28 6.76 29.05
CA LEU A 8 -33.53 5.80 28.26
C LEU A 8 -32.29 5.41 29.09
N PHE A 9 -32.25 4.18 29.59
CA PHE A 9 -31.05 3.58 30.17
C PHE A 9 -30.33 2.79 29.08
N GLY A 10 -29.51 3.48 28.31
CA GLY A 10 -28.79 2.91 27.17
C GLY A 10 -27.28 2.92 27.33
N VAL A 11 -26.60 2.33 26.35
CA VAL A 11 -25.15 2.39 26.24
C VAL A 11 -24.79 3.71 25.54
N PRO A 12 -24.06 4.61 26.21
CA PRO A 12 -23.63 5.85 25.60
C PRO A 12 -22.42 5.60 24.68
N MET A 13 -22.19 6.53 23.74
CA MET A 13 -20.90 6.67 23.04
C MET A 13 -20.43 5.42 22.27
N ILE A 14 -21.34 4.66 21.68
CA ILE A 14 -20.97 3.56 20.78
C ILE A 14 -20.09 4.09 19.63
N PRO A 15 -19.04 3.35 19.22
CA PRO A 15 -18.26 3.72 18.04
C PRO A 15 -19.15 3.90 16.81
N PHE A 16 -18.93 4.99 16.08
CA PHE A 16 -19.82 5.39 14.97
C PHE A 16 -19.85 4.38 13.83
N GLY A 17 -18.75 3.64 13.62
CA GLY A 17 -18.69 2.58 12.62
C GLY A 17 -19.48 1.32 12.99
N LEU A 18 -20.06 1.26 14.19
CA LEU A 18 -20.87 0.13 14.63
C LEU A 18 -22.38 0.41 14.56
N LEU A 19 -22.76 1.68 14.66
CA LEU A 19 -24.14 2.13 14.55
C LEU A 19 -24.17 3.53 13.93
N SER A 20 -24.73 3.62 12.72
CA SER A 20 -25.03 4.89 12.08
C SER A 20 -26.53 5.08 11.91
N ALA A 21 -26.97 6.33 11.79
CA ALA A 21 -28.38 6.67 11.68
C ALA A 21 -28.60 7.79 10.67
N PHE A 22 -29.70 7.71 9.95
CA PHE A 22 -30.15 8.71 8.99
C PHE A 22 -31.56 9.13 9.36
N VAL A 23 -31.76 10.41 9.60
CA VAL A 23 -33.09 11.00 9.72
C VAL A 23 -33.44 11.60 8.36
N ASN A 24 -34.40 11.00 7.68
CA ASN A 24 -34.67 11.21 6.26
C ASN A 24 -33.42 10.89 5.41
N LYS A 25 -32.75 11.90 4.84
CA LYS A 25 -31.53 11.74 4.02
C LYS A 25 -30.26 12.26 4.69
N LYS A 26 -30.34 12.74 5.93
CA LYS A 26 -29.20 13.33 6.63
C LYS A 26 -28.71 12.37 7.70
N GLU A 27 -27.41 12.10 7.67
CA GLU A 27 -26.76 11.36 8.73
C GLU A 27 -26.85 12.14 10.05
N VAL A 28 -27.18 11.44 11.13
CA VAL A 28 -27.26 11.97 12.48
C VAL A 28 -26.40 11.14 13.40
N ARG A 29 -25.93 11.73 14.50
CA ARG A 29 -25.13 11.01 15.48
C ARG A 29 -26.02 10.43 16.56
N ILE A 30 -25.97 9.11 16.74
CA ILE A 30 -26.50 8.43 17.93
C ILE A 30 -25.58 8.72 19.11
N THR A 31 -26.17 9.20 20.22
CA THR A 31 -25.46 9.53 21.46
C THR A 31 -25.62 8.43 22.51
N GLU A 32 -26.77 7.75 22.51
CA GLU A 32 -27.11 6.66 23.42
C GLU A 32 -28.15 5.73 22.77
N PHE A 33 -28.11 4.44 23.06
CA PHE A 33 -29.12 3.50 22.58
C PHE A 33 -29.34 2.33 23.54
N SER A 34 -30.55 1.77 23.53
CA SER A 34 -30.95 0.59 24.28
C SER A 34 -31.98 -0.21 23.49
N GLU A 35 -32.41 -1.35 24.04
CA GLU A 35 -33.50 -2.17 23.48
C GLU A 35 -34.83 -1.41 23.33
N THR A 36 -35.04 -0.33 24.10
CA THR A 36 -36.30 0.41 24.16
C THR A 36 -36.29 1.72 23.36
N GLY A 37 -35.13 2.12 22.83
CA GLY A 37 -35.01 3.39 22.12
C GLY A 37 -33.58 3.87 21.94
N PHE A 38 -33.44 5.08 21.40
CA PHE A 38 -32.14 5.71 21.18
C PHE A 38 -32.25 7.24 21.25
N ARG A 39 -31.13 7.89 21.55
CA ARG A 39 -30.95 9.33 21.44
C ARG A 39 -30.10 9.68 20.24
N PHE A 40 -30.47 10.75 19.56
CA PHE A 40 -29.71 11.27 18.45
C PHE A 40 -29.62 12.80 18.51
N ARG A 41 -28.55 13.34 17.91
CA ARG A 41 -28.35 14.78 17.81
C ARG A 41 -28.34 15.29 16.37
N THR A 42 -28.85 16.50 16.20
CA THR A 42 -28.86 17.22 14.91
C THR A 42 -28.32 18.65 15.05
N ALA A 43 -27.71 19.19 14.00
CA ALA A 43 -27.24 20.57 13.98
C ALA A 43 -28.37 21.61 13.89
N LYS A 44 -29.53 21.20 13.36
CA LYS A 44 -30.73 22.04 13.20
C LYS A 44 -31.93 21.34 13.85
N PRO A 45 -32.94 22.09 14.32
CA PRO A 45 -34.15 21.49 14.86
C PRO A 45 -34.80 20.50 13.89
N CYS A 46 -35.29 19.40 14.42
CA CYS A 46 -36.02 18.36 13.69
C CYS A 46 -37.44 18.24 14.27
N SER A 47 -38.41 17.89 13.43
CA SER A 47 -39.80 17.63 13.85
C SER A 47 -40.30 16.34 13.21
N ALA A 48 -41.11 15.59 13.95
CA ALA A 48 -41.79 14.41 13.45
C ALA A 48 -42.99 14.81 12.56
N PRO A 49 -43.47 13.92 11.66
CA PRO A 49 -43.00 12.55 11.42
C PRO A 49 -41.70 12.51 10.61
N VAL A 50 -40.87 11.51 10.90
CA VAL A 50 -39.63 11.25 10.16
C VAL A 50 -39.46 9.75 9.92
N ASN A 51 -38.81 9.41 8.80
CA ASN A 51 -38.28 8.07 8.63
C ASN A 51 -36.85 8.05 9.13
N ILE A 52 -36.56 7.16 10.07
CA ILE A 52 -35.22 6.96 10.61
C ILE A 52 -34.70 5.61 10.12
N ARG A 53 -33.58 5.63 9.42
CA ARG A 53 -32.86 4.43 9.00
C ARG A 53 -31.64 4.28 9.90
N LEU A 54 -31.56 3.16 10.61
CA LEU A 54 -30.44 2.78 11.47
C LEU A 54 -29.67 1.66 10.78
N ALA A 55 -28.36 1.76 10.71
CA ALA A 55 -27.48 0.75 10.15
C ALA A 55 -26.58 0.20 11.26
N PHE A 56 -26.86 -1.05 11.67
CA PHE A 56 -26.17 -1.78 12.72
C PHE A 56 -25.09 -2.68 12.09
N TRP A 57 -23.84 -2.54 12.51
CA TRP A 57 -22.77 -3.41 12.03
C TRP A 57 -22.96 -4.84 12.53
N GLN A 58 -22.98 -5.81 11.61
CA GLN A 58 -23.10 -7.23 11.89
C GLN A 58 -21.76 -7.92 11.67
N MET A 59 -21.05 -8.25 12.74
CA MET A 59 -19.68 -8.76 12.61
C MET A 59 -19.54 -10.12 11.91
N LYS A 60 -20.54 -10.99 12.06
CA LYS A 60 -20.52 -12.30 11.38
C LYS A 60 -20.71 -12.16 9.87
N LEU A 61 -21.49 -11.17 9.44
CA LEU A 61 -21.83 -10.93 8.04
C LEU A 61 -20.88 -9.92 7.38
N SER A 62 -20.09 -9.19 8.17
CA SER A 62 -19.20 -8.12 7.70
C SER A 62 -19.95 -7.05 6.89
N SER A 63 -21.18 -6.77 7.30
CA SER A 63 -22.09 -5.86 6.62
C SER A 63 -22.99 -5.14 7.62
N TYR A 64 -23.69 -4.10 7.16
CA TYR A 64 -24.68 -3.41 7.98
C TYR A 64 -26.06 -4.04 7.80
N GLN A 65 -26.74 -4.35 8.91
CA GLN A 65 -28.17 -4.58 8.93
C GLN A 65 -28.90 -3.25 9.06
N GLU A 66 -29.76 -2.95 8.10
CA GLU A 66 -30.58 -1.75 8.15
C GLU A 66 -31.93 -2.02 8.83
N VAL A 67 -32.33 -1.10 9.70
CA VAL A 67 -33.64 -1.06 10.35
C VAL A 67 -34.28 0.29 10.07
N SER A 68 -35.45 0.29 9.44
CA SER A 68 -36.20 1.50 9.13
C SER A 68 -37.38 1.66 10.08
N LEU A 69 -37.47 2.82 10.74
CA LEU A 69 -38.53 3.16 11.67
C LEU A 69 -39.29 4.38 11.16
N SER A 70 -40.61 4.26 11.00
CA SER A 70 -41.50 5.41 10.80
C SER A 70 -41.86 5.99 12.16
N VAL A 71 -41.22 7.11 12.51
CA VAL A 71 -41.36 7.73 13.83
C VAL A 71 -42.35 8.88 13.74
N THR A 72 -43.52 8.71 14.34
CA THR A 72 -44.59 9.72 14.37
C THR A 72 -44.41 10.77 15.45
N SER A 73 -43.61 10.47 16.49
CA SER A 73 -43.28 11.37 17.59
C SER A 73 -41.96 10.97 18.24
N PHE A 74 -41.19 11.96 18.68
CA PHE A 74 -40.01 11.78 19.53
C PHE A 74 -39.93 12.92 20.55
N SER A 75 -39.25 12.70 21.66
CA SER A 75 -39.11 13.69 22.73
C SER A 75 -37.95 14.63 22.42
N PHE A 76 -38.16 15.93 22.58
CA PHE A 76 -37.06 16.89 22.64
C PHE A 76 -36.49 16.89 24.05
N GLU A 77 -35.18 16.63 24.18
CA GLU A 77 -34.52 16.58 25.48
C GLU A 77 -33.96 17.95 25.83
N GLN A 78 -33.01 18.43 25.03
CA GLN A 78 -32.23 19.61 25.34
C GLN A 78 -31.66 20.27 24.07
N ARG A 79 -31.50 21.59 24.14
CA ARG A 79 -30.65 22.37 23.24
C ARG A 79 -29.27 22.57 23.87
N TYR A 80 -28.24 22.30 23.09
CA TYR A 80 -26.86 22.69 23.36
C TYR A 80 -26.44 23.82 22.41
N ASP A 81 -25.26 24.40 22.63
CA ASP A 81 -24.75 25.52 21.82
C ASP A 81 -24.67 25.18 20.32
N TYR A 82 -24.36 23.91 20.00
CA TYR A 82 -24.09 23.47 18.62
C TYR A 82 -25.06 22.40 18.09
N PHE A 83 -25.94 21.85 18.92
CA PHE A 83 -26.84 20.77 18.51
C PHE A 83 -28.11 20.67 19.37
N TYR A 84 -29.09 19.94 18.83
CA TYR A 84 -30.34 19.59 19.47
C TYR A 84 -30.34 18.08 19.70
N GLU A 85 -30.80 17.63 20.86
CA GLU A 85 -30.90 16.20 21.19
C GLU A 85 -32.37 15.75 21.31
N TYR A 86 -32.63 14.56 20.80
CA TYR A 86 -33.96 13.95 20.75
C TYR A 86 -33.91 12.49 21.17
N THR A 87 -34.95 12.02 21.85
CA THR A 87 -35.14 10.61 22.23
C THR A 87 -36.27 9.98 21.43
N VAL A 88 -35.98 8.83 20.83
CA VAL A 88 -36.95 7.95 20.17
C VAL A 88 -37.14 6.72 21.04
N LEU A 89 -38.38 6.44 21.44
CA LEU A 89 -38.74 5.16 22.04
C LEU A 89 -39.40 4.28 20.99
N THR A 90 -39.06 2.99 20.98
CA THR A 90 -39.60 2.03 20.04
C THR A 90 -39.79 0.66 20.70
N LYS A 91 -40.79 -0.07 20.22
CA LYS A 91 -41.04 -1.48 20.55
C LYS A 91 -40.81 -2.40 19.34
N ASP A 92 -40.22 -1.86 18.27
CA ASP A 92 -39.97 -2.61 17.06
C ASP A 92 -39.07 -3.82 17.34
N PRO A 93 -39.53 -5.05 17.05
CA PRO A 93 -38.80 -6.26 17.41
C PRO A 93 -37.52 -6.42 16.59
N VAL A 94 -37.46 -5.88 15.36
CA VAL A 94 -36.27 -5.94 14.51
C VAL A 94 -35.19 -5.01 15.06
N TYR A 95 -35.55 -3.78 15.44
CA TYR A 95 -34.68 -2.86 16.16
C TYR A 95 -34.12 -3.50 17.42
N ARG A 96 -34.99 -4.04 18.28
CA ARG A 96 -34.58 -4.67 19.54
C ARG A 96 -33.60 -5.83 19.31
N SER A 97 -33.88 -6.66 18.31
CA SER A 97 -32.98 -7.75 17.93
C SER A 97 -31.63 -7.24 17.43
N ALA A 98 -31.60 -6.18 16.63
CA ALA A 98 -30.37 -5.58 16.13
C ALA A 98 -29.53 -4.95 17.25
N VAL A 99 -30.17 -4.27 18.21
CA VAL A 99 -29.50 -3.75 19.41
C VAL A 99 -28.86 -4.87 20.22
N ASN A 100 -29.59 -5.95 20.50
CA ASN A 100 -29.09 -7.07 21.28
C ASN A 100 -27.93 -7.79 20.59
N ALA A 101 -28.01 -7.97 19.27
CA ALA A 101 -26.92 -8.54 18.49
C ALA A 101 -25.66 -7.64 18.58
N LEU A 102 -25.82 -6.33 18.40
CA LEU A 102 -24.71 -5.39 18.45
C LEU A 102 -24.08 -5.33 19.85
N LEU A 103 -24.89 -5.18 20.90
CA LEU A 103 -24.41 -5.10 22.29
C LEU A 103 -23.74 -6.40 22.75
N GLY A 104 -24.32 -7.55 22.41
CA GLY A 104 -23.72 -8.84 22.71
C GLY A 104 -22.34 -8.97 22.08
N TRP A 105 -22.22 -8.67 20.79
CA TRP A 105 -20.93 -8.72 20.10
C TRP A 105 -19.94 -7.69 20.62
N TYR A 106 -20.36 -6.43 20.79
CA TYR A 106 -19.47 -5.36 21.25
C TYR A 106 -18.98 -5.62 22.69
N GLY A 107 -19.84 -6.18 23.55
CA GLY A 107 -19.47 -6.66 24.87
C GLY A 107 -18.39 -7.75 24.80
N SER A 108 -18.55 -8.74 23.93
CA SER A 108 -17.51 -9.76 23.70
C SER A 108 -16.20 -9.15 23.20
N TYR A 109 -16.25 -8.20 22.27
CA TYR A 109 -15.08 -7.48 21.78
C TYR A 109 -14.35 -6.72 22.90
N VAL A 110 -15.08 -5.96 23.72
CA VAL A 110 -14.50 -5.22 24.85
C VAL A 110 -13.87 -6.18 25.85
N ASN A 111 -14.53 -7.29 26.16
CA ASN A 111 -13.96 -8.31 27.04
C ASN A 111 -12.65 -8.84 26.50
N LEU A 112 -12.62 -9.28 25.23
CA LEU A 112 -11.39 -9.76 24.59
C LEU A 112 -10.28 -8.69 24.62
N LYS A 113 -10.62 -7.42 24.36
CA LYS A 113 -9.63 -6.33 24.37
C LYS A 113 -9.05 -6.06 25.77
N LEU A 114 -9.77 -6.43 26.83
CA LEU A 114 -9.35 -6.25 28.22
C LEU A 114 -8.65 -7.49 28.79
N THR A 115 -8.95 -8.70 28.28
CA THR A 115 -8.41 -9.95 28.81
C THR A 115 -7.28 -10.54 27.97
N GLU A 116 -7.26 -10.30 26.67
CA GLU A 116 -6.31 -10.90 25.72
C GLU A 116 -5.29 -9.88 25.20
N ASP A 117 -4.19 -10.38 24.64
CA ASP A 117 -3.26 -9.56 23.87
C ASP A 117 -3.79 -9.26 22.44
N ASP A 118 -3.07 -8.41 21.71
CA ASP A 118 -3.48 -7.97 20.38
C ASP A 118 -3.54 -9.11 19.35
N SER A 119 -2.72 -10.16 19.50
CA SER A 119 -2.66 -11.29 18.59
C SER A 119 -3.84 -12.23 18.81
N GLU A 120 -4.10 -12.59 20.07
CA GLU A 120 -5.24 -13.42 20.48
C GLU A 120 -6.59 -12.77 20.15
N LEU A 121 -6.69 -11.45 20.39
CA LEU A 121 -7.84 -10.67 19.94
C LEU A 121 -8.02 -10.77 18.42
N SER A 122 -6.94 -10.60 17.65
CA SER A 122 -6.99 -10.66 16.19
C SER A 122 -7.40 -12.05 15.71
N MET A 123 -6.89 -13.11 16.33
CA MET A 123 -7.28 -14.50 16.06
C MET A 123 -8.78 -14.70 16.27
N ALA A 124 -9.29 -14.32 17.45
CA ALA A 124 -10.71 -14.47 17.78
C ALA A 124 -11.64 -13.71 16.82
N LEU A 125 -11.21 -12.55 16.31
CA LEU A 125 -12.04 -11.70 15.46
C LEU A 125 -11.94 -12.01 13.96
N THR A 126 -10.77 -12.45 13.49
CA THR A 126 -10.44 -12.52 12.06
C THR A 126 -9.88 -13.86 11.60
N GLY A 127 -9.54 -14.77 12.52
CA GLY A 127 -8.80 -16.00 12.18
C GLY A 127 -7.32 -15.75 11.94
N TYR A 128 -6.79 -14.62 12.39
CA TYR A 128 -5.35 -14.34 12.36
C TYR A 128 -4.56 -15.43 13.11
N PRO A 129 -3.47 -15.97 12.54
CA PRO A 129 -2.72 -17.06 13.16
C PRO A 129 -1.78 -16.55 14.25
N ALA A 130 -2.33 -16.23 15.43
CA ALA A 130 -1.58 -15.71 16.57
C ALA A 130 -0.45 -16.65 17.01
N GLU A 131 -0.65 -17.97 16.85
CA GLU A 131 0.33 -18.99 17.17
C GLU A 131 1.60 -18.94 16.31
N GLN A 132 1.56 -18.26 15.16
CA GLN A 132 2.69 -18.13 14.23
C GLN A 132 3.52 -16.85 14.45
N GLU A 133 3.11 -15.96 15.35
CA GLU A 133 3.77 -14.68 15.62
C GLU A 133 5.23 -14.80 16.07
N ASN A 134 5.61 -15.92 16.69
CA ASN A 134 6.97 -16.11 17.20
C ASN A 134 7.82 -16.99 16.28
N ILE A 135 7.30 -17.40 15.12
CA ILE A 135 8.03 -18.23 14.16
C ILE A 135 8.74 -17.31 13.17
N HIS A 136 10.08 -17.29 13.23
CA HIS A 136 10.91 -16.47 12.36
C HIS A 136 11.93 -17.32 11.62
N PHE A 137 12.34 -16.84 10.44
CA PHE A 137 13.57 -17.33 9.82
C PHE A 137 14.79 -16.83 10.59
N GLU A 138 15.86 -17.62 10.61
CA GLU A 138 17.11 -17.24 11.27
C GLU A 138 17.89 -16.18 10.48
N THR A 139 17.83 -16.24 9.14
CA THR A 139 18.57 -15.34 8.26
C THR A 139 17.72 -14.89 7.08
N PHE A 140 18.05 -13.72 6.53
CA PHE A 140 17.39 -13.24 5.31
C PHE A 140 17.63 -14.18 4.12
N ALA A 141 18.81 -14.82 4.04
CA ALA A 141 19.10 -15.80 2.99
C ALA A 141 18.17 -17.02 3.08
N ALA A 142 17.94 -17.57 4.27
CA ALA A 142 17.01 -18.68 4.48
C ALA A 142 15.56 -18.29 4.14
N GLN A 143 15.14 -17.09 4.55
CA GLN A 143 13.82 -16.55 4.20
C GLN A 143 13.63 -16.40 2.69
N LYS A 144 14.63 -15.85 2.00
CA LYS A 144 14.61 -15.65 0.55
C LYS A 144 14.60 -16.98 -0.21
N GLN A 145 15.38 -17.97 0.24
CA GLN A 145 15.36 -19.32 -0.30
C GLN A 145 13.96 -19.93 -0.19
N ALA A 146 13.31 -19.83 0.98
CA ALA A 146 11.96 -20.36 1.18
C ALA A 146 10.92 -19.69 0.28
N TRP A 147 11.05 -18.39 0.02
CA TRP A 147 10.13 -17.65 -0.84
C TRP A 147 10.22 -18.01 -2.33
N PHE A 148 11.45 -18.16 -2.84
CA PHE A 148 11.70 -18.32 -4.28
C PHE A 148 12.05 -19.74 -4.71
N GLN A 149 12.08 -20.69 -3.77
CA GLN A 149 12.26 -22.11 -4.08
C GLN A 149 11.27 -22.57 -5.17
N GLU A 150 11.82 -23.32 -6.13
CA GLU A 150 11.08 -23.97 -7.20
C GLU A 150 9.90 -24.79 -6.63
N PRO A 151 8.66 -24.56 -7.09
CA PRO A 151 7.52 -25.33 -6.62
C PRO A 151 7.56 -26.76 -7.17
N ASP A 152 7.00 -27.71 -6.42
CA ASP A 152 6.90 -29.12 -6.86
C ASP A 152 6.13 -29.27 -8.19
N ASN A 153 5.13 -28.41 -8.41
CA ASN A 153 4.38 -28.30 -9.65
C ASN A 153 4.64 -26.93 -10.29
N LEU A 154 5.24 -26.93 -11.48
CA LEU A 154 5.51 -25.71 -12.23
C LEU A 154 4.19 -25.10 -12.76
N PRO A 155 3.87 -23.85 -12.41
CA PRO A 155 2.72 -23.17 -12.98
C PRO A 155 2.93 -22.86 -14.46
N ASP A 156 1.86 -22.92 -15.25
CA ASP A 156 1.91 -22.62 -16.68
C ASP A 156 1.76 -21.12 -16.96
N PHE A 157 2.88 -20.44 -17.24
CA PHE A 157 2.90 -19.05 -17.72
C PHE A 157 3.13 -18.93 -19.23
N SER A 158 2.67 -19.91 -20.03
CA SER A 158 2.82 -19.90 -21.50
C SER A 158 2.34 -18.62 -22.18
N PHE A 159 1.40 -17.89 -21.57
CA PHE A 159 0.93 -16.58 -22.06
C PHE A 159 2.04 -15.51 -22.17
N LEU A 160 3.14 -15.64 -21.40
CA LEU A 160 4.27 -14.72 -21.49
C LEU A 160 5.04 -14.85 -22.82
N ASN A 161 4.85 -15.96 -23.56
CA ASN A 161 5.45 -16.15 -24.88
C ASN A 161 4.61 -15.55 -26.01
N THR A 162 3.32 -15.28 -25.77
CA THR A 162 2.39 -14.75 -26.79
C THR A 162 2.17 -13.25 -26.63
N ASN A 163 2.03 -12.78 -25.39
CA ASN A 163 1.87 -11.37 -25.03
C ASN A 163 3.06 -10.94 -24.17
N THR A 164 4.22 -10.81 -24.79
CA THR A 164 5.47 -10.53 -24.07
C THR A 164 5.50 -9.08 -23.57
N PRO A 165 5.42 -8.83 -22.24
CA PRO A 165 5.57 -7.48 -21.71
C PRO A 165 7.04 -7.03 -21.79
N GLU A 166 7.28 -5.73 -21.70
CA GLU A 166 8.62 -5.20 -21.47
C GLU A 166 9.15 -5.76 -20.13
N LEU A 167 10.31 -6.41 -20.13
CA LEU A 167 10.96 -6.86 -18.91
C LEU A 167 12.05 -5.88 -18.48
N ALA A 168 12.01 -5.49 -17.21
CA ALA A 168 13.00 -4.68 -16.54
C ALA A 168 13.49 -5.33 -15.22
N ILE A 169 14.72 -5.00 -14.82
CA ILE A 169 15.31 -5.39 -13.54
C ILE A 169 15.79 -4.11 -12.81
N GLU A 170 15.58 -4.06 -11.49
CA GLU A 170 16.15 -3.02 -10.65
C GLU A 170 17.57 -3.36 -10.18
N LEU A 171 18.50 -2.45 -10.50
CA LEU A 171 19.77 -2.31 -9.80
C LEU A 171 19.55 -1.29 -8.69
N ASP A 172 19.25 -1.78 -7.49
CA ASP A 172 18.81 -0.92 -6.37
C ASP A 172 19.86 -0.73 -5.27
N ARG A 173 21.05 -1.30 -5.46
CA ARG A 173 22.11 -1.35 -4.46
C ARG A 173 23.53 -1.53 -5.05
N PRO A 174 24.58 -1.11 -4.32
CA PRO A 174 25.97 -1.17 -4.78
C PRO A 174 26.48 -2.54 -5.24
N GLU A 175 26.01 -3.63 -4.62
CA GLU A 175 26.40 -4.99 -5.03
C GLU A 175 25.95 -5.31 -6.45
N LEU A 176 24.76 -4.84 -6.84
CA LEU A 176 24.21 -5.06 -8.17
C LEU A 176 24.87 -4.14 -9.21
N TYR A 177 25.21 -2.91 -8.84
CA TYR A 177 26.01 -2.02 -9.70
C TYR A 177 27.36 -2.67 -10.03
N THR A 178 28.06 -3.13 -8.99
CA THR A 178 29.38 -3.75 -9.13
C THR A 178 29.32 -5.04 -9.94
N SER A 179 28.34 -5.90 -9.67
CA SER A 179 28.23 -7.17 -10.41
C SER A 179 27.91 -6.95 -11.88
N TYR A 180 27.03 -6.00 -12.20
CA TYR A 180 26.67 -5.67 -13.57
C TYR A 180 27.87 -5.13 -14.37
N LEU A 181 28.64 -4.21 -13.78
CA LEU A 181 29.80 -3.62 -14.46
C LEU A 181 30.93 -4.64 -14.74
N ASN A 182 31.12 -5.62 -13.84
CA ASN A 182 32.24 -6.55 -13.90
C ASN A 182 31.99 -7.79 -14.78
N MET A 183 30.82 -7.90 -15.40
CA MET A 183 30.42 -9.07 -16.19
C MET A 183 29.93 -8.65 -17.58
N ASN A 184 30.03 -9.55 -18.55
CA ASN A 184 29.26 -9.37 -19.78
C ASN A 184 27.76 -9.58 -19.48
N PHE A 185 26.92 -9.00 -20.33
CA PHE A 185 25.49 -8.92 -20.08
C PHE A 185 24.80 -10.27 -19.90
N SER A 186 25.10 -11.26 -20.74
CA SER A 186 24.47 -12.58 -20.71
C SER A 186 24.82 -13.37 -19.44
N ASP A 187 26.09 -13.33 -19.04
CA ASP A 187 26.55 -14.01 -17.84
C ASP A 187 25.96 -13.36 -16.59
N TRP A 188 25.94 -12.03 -16.56
CA TRP A 188 25.32 -11.28 -15.46
C TRP A 188 23.84 -11.61 -15.30
N LEU A 189 23.07 -11.61 -16.40
CA LEU A 189 21.64 -11.90 -16.35
C LEU A 189 21.37 -13.34 -15.87
N SER A 190 22.14 -14.30 -16.36
CA SER A 190 22.05 -15.70 -15.93
C SER A 190 22.36 -15.85 -14.44
N GLN A 191 23.41 -15.17 -13.95
CA GLN A 191 23.77 -15.15 -12.54
C GLN A 191 22.73 -14.44 -11.66
N TYR A 192 22.11 -13.36 -12.15
CA TYR A 192 21.05 -12.65 -11.45
C TYR A 192 19.90 -13.61 -11.12
N TRP A 193 19.39 -14.35 -12.11
CA TRP A 193 18.30 -15.31 -11.88
C TRP A 193 18.71 -16.47 -10.97
N ALA A 194 19.90 -17.04 -11.18
CA ALA A 194 20.39 -18.18 -10.41
C ALA A 194 20.61 -17.84 -8.92
N SER A 195 21.26 -16.70 -8.65
CA SER A 195 21.55 -16.24 -7.29
C SER A 195 20.29 -15.88 -6.48
N ASN A 196 19.17 -15.61 -7.17
CA ASN A 196 17.88 -15.34 -6.56
C ASN A 196 16.90 -16.53 -6.62
N GLN A 197 17.35 -17.74 -6.98
CA GLN A 197 16.55 -18.96 -7.02
C GLN A 197 15.37 -18.89 -8.00
N LEU A 198 15.45 -18.06 -9.05
CA LEU A 198 14.35 -17.83 -10.00
C LEU A 198 14.63 -18.31 -11.43
N SER A 199 15.70 -19.09 -11.65
CA SER A 199 16.00 -19.68 -12.96
C SER A 199 14.90 -20.61 -13.49
N TRP A 200 14.07 -21.18 -12.61
CA TRP A 200 12.94 -22.02 -13.01
C TRP A 200 11.80 -21.18 -13.63
N HIS A 201 11.63 -19.94 -13.17
CA HIS A 201 10.50 -19.09 -13.53
C HIS A 201 10.63 -18.55 -14.98
N PRO A 202 9.54 -18.52 -15.78
CA PRO A 202 9.59 -18.07 -17.18
C PRO A 202 10.09 -16.64 -17.42
N LEU A 203 9.99 -15.74 -16.42
CA LEU A 203 10.61 -14.40 -16.49
C LEU A 203 12.11 -14.45 -16.79
N SER A 204 12.82 -15.49 -16.33
CA SER A 204 14.26 -15.64 -16.60
C SER A 204 14.60 -15.90 -18.07
N ARG A 205 13.61 -16.23 -18.87
CA ARG A 205 13.73 -16.56 -20.30
C ARG A 205 13.25 -15.42 -21.20
N LEU A 206 12.63 -14.39 -20.64
CA LEU A 206 12.22 -13.22 -21.40
C LEU A 206 13.43 -12.33 -21.71
N GLN A 207 13.37 -11.66 -22.85
CA GLN A 207 14.39 -10.68 -23.20
C GLN A 207 14.30 -9.49 -22.24
N LEU A 208 15.36 -9.25 -21.47
CA LEU A 208 15.51 -8.02 -20.70
C LEU A 208 15.73 -6.86 -21.68
N THR A 209 14.99 -5.77 -21.49
CA THR A 209 15.02 -4.61 -22.39
C THR A 209 15.34 -3.30 -21.66
N ARG A 210 15.31 -3.30 -20.33
CA ARG A 210 15.50 -2.10 -19.50
C ARG A 210 16.15 -2.41 -18.15
N LEU A 211 16.94 -1.48 -17.67
CA LEU A 211 17.42 -1.45 -16.29
C LEU A 211 16.89 -0.22 -15.55
N TYR A 212 16.41 -0.43 -14.34
CA TYR A 212 16.13 0.62 -13.38
C TYR A 212 17.38 0.79 -12.51
N ILE A 213 17.95 1.99 -12.46
CA ILE A 213 19.20 2.26 -11.73
C ILE A 213 18.92 3.26 -10.61
N GLY A 214 19.27 2.90 -9.37
CA GLY A 214 19.02 3.72 -8.19
C GLY A 214 18.01 3.08 -7.25
N ASN A 215 17.65 3.79 -6.17
CA ASN A 215 16.80 3.23 -5.12
C ASN A 215 15.66 4.21 -4.78
N GLN A 216 14.42 3.75 -4.92
CA GLN A 216 13.22 4.54 -4.63
C GLN A 216 13.05 4.88 -3.15
N PHE A 217 13.70 4.15 -2.25
CA PHE A 217 13.44 4.20 -0.81
C PHE A 217 14.57 4.86 -0.02
N CYS A 218 15.79 4.92 -0.56
CA CYS A 218 16.97 5.44 0.11
C CYS A 218 17.93 6.17 -0.83
N HIS A 219 18.00 7.50 -0.73
CA HIS A 219 18.97 8.32 -1.49
C HIS A 219 20.44 7.90 -1.32
N LEU A 220 20.81 7.33 -0.17
CA LEU A 220 22.19 6.87 0.10
C LEU A 220 22.56 5.58 -0.66
N LEU A 221 21.64 4.99 -1.41
CA LEU A 221 21.90 3.85 -2.30
C LEU A 221 21.86 4.25 -3.78
N PHE A 222 21.53 5.50 -4.08
CA PHE A 222 21.69 6.05 -5.42
C PHE A 222 23.19 6.13 -5.75
N PRO A 223 23.62 5.72 -6.96
CA PRO A 223 25.04 5.73 -7.32
C PRO A 223 25.57 7.17 -7.36
N GLU A 224 26.82 7.34 -6.93
CA GLU A 224 27.59 8.57 -7.16
C GLU A 224 27.73 8.84 -8.66
N GLU A 225 27.95 10.10 -9.05
CA GLU A 225 27.89 10.58 -10.44
C GLU A 225 28.74 9.73 -11.42
N ASP A 226 30.03 9.55 -11.15
CA ASP A 226 30.93 8.78 -12.01
C ASP A 226 30.45 7.32 -12.21
N LEU A 227 29.95 6.71 -11.13
CA LEU A 227 29.42 5.36 -11.16
C LEU A 227 28.11 5.30 -11.95
N LEU A 228 27.22 6.28 -11.76
CA LEU A 228 25.96 6.39 -12.48
C LEU A 228 26.19 6.42 -13.99
N PHE A 229 27.05 7.31 -14.47
CA PHE A 229 27.30 7.44 -15.91
C PHE A 229 28.04 6.23 -16.48
N THR A 230 28.92 5.58 -15.69
CA THR A 230 29.53 4.31 -16.09
C THR A 230 28.48 3.20 -16.25
N LEU A 231 27.50 3.12 -15.34
CA LEU A 231 26.38 2.18 -15.46
C LEU A 231 25.53 2.49 -16.69
N MET A 232 25.18 3.76 -16.91
CA MET A 232 24.37 4.19 -18.05
C MET A 232 25.05 3.93 -19.39
N ASP A 233 26.34 4.24 -19.52
CA ASP A 233 27.12 3.97 -20.73
C ASP A 233 27.15 2.46 -21.04
N LYS A 234 27.34 1.61 -20.01
CA LYS A 234 27.28 0.16 -20.18
C LYS A 234 25.87 -0.30 -20.57
N THR A 235 24.82 0.18 -19.89
CA THR A 235 23.42 -0.16 -20.19
C THR A 235 23.05 0.21 -21.62
N TRP A 236 23.48 1.39 -22.08
CA TRP A 236 23.30 1.81 -23.46
C TRP A 236 24.08 0.92 -24.44
N ALA A 237 25.34 0.59 -24.14
CA ALA A 237 26.17 -0.29 -24.98
C ALA A 237 25.64 -1.73 -25.05
N ASP A 238 25.01 -2.22 -23.98
CA ASP A 238 24.31 -3.51 -23.93
C ASP A 238 22.94 -3.46 -24.64
N GLY A 239 22.53 -2.30 -25.19
CA GLY A 239 21.30 -2.13 -25.97
C GLY A 239 20.03 -2.02 -25.13
N LEU A 240 20.15 -1.65 -23.85
CA LEU A 240 19.04 -1.56 -22.89
C LEU A 240 18.61 -0.11 -22.68
N ALA A 241 17.32 0.10 -22.43
CA ALA A 241 16.80 1.37 -21.97
C ALA A 241 17.13 1.61 -20.49
N VAL A 242 17.20 2.89 -20.10
CA VAL A 242 17.48 3.30 -18.71
C VAL A 242 16.26 3.97 -18.10
N THR A 243 15.95 3.57 -16.87
CA THR A 243 15.07 4.31 -15.95
C THR A 243 15.85 4.61 -14.68
N LEU A 244 15.83 5.86 -14.20
CA LEU A 244 16.50 6.23 -12.95
C LEU A 244 15.52 6.31 -11.80
N SER A 245 15.83 5.59 -10.72
CA SER A 245 15.01 5.49 -9.51
C SER A 245 15.55 6.43 -8.43
N PHE A 246 14.95 7.62 -8.32
CA PHE A 246 15.23 8.53 -7.21
C PHE A 246 14.30 8.24 -6.03
N SER A 247 14.83 8.37 -4.81
CA SER A 247 13.96 8.51 -3.63
C SER A 247 13.40 9.93 -3.56
N TYR A 248 12.53 10.18 -2.58
CA TYR A 248 12.08 11.55 -2.28
C TYR A 248 13.27 12.50 -2.02
N LEU A 249 13.15 13.73 -2.50
CA LEU A 249 14.15 14.78 -2.34
C LEU A 249 14.07 15.45 -0.96
N ARG A 250 15.23 15.89 -0.49
CA ARG A 250 15.39 16.74 0.69
C ARG A 250 15.91 18.10 0.26
N GLU A 251 15.65 19.13 1.04
CA GLU A 251 16.04 20.52 0.73
C GLU A 251 17.52 20.63 0.30
N PHE A 252 18.43 20.02 1.06
CA PHE A 252 19.87 20.07 0.76
C PHE A 252 20.26 19.34 -0.54
N MET A 253 19.38 18.48 -1.07
CA MET A 253 19.60 17.72 -2.30
C MET A 253 19.13 18.47 -3.55
N LEU A 254 18.27 19.49 -3.43
CA LEU A 254 17.65 20.15 -4.58
C LEU A 254 18.68 20.67 -5.59
N LYS A 255 19.65 21.45 -5.12
CA LYS A 255 20.69 22.03 -5.99
C LYS A 255 21.63 20.96 -6.58
N PRO A 256 22.20 20.01 -5.81
CA PRO A 256 22.97 18.91 -6.39
C PRO A 256 22.21 18.09 -7.43
N ILE A 257 20.93 17.78 -7.17
CA ILE A 257 20.11 17.01 -8.10
C ILE A 257 19.82 17.81 -9.37
N GLN A 258 19.51 19.10 -9.27
CA GLN A 258 19.33 19.94 -10.45
C GLN A 258 20.57 19.91 -11.37
N GLN A 259 21.77 20.02 -10.79
CA GLN A 259 23.03 19.92 -11.53
C GLN A 259 23.19 18.54 -12.19
N LEU A 260 22.86 17.47 -11.47
CA LEU A 260 22.88 16.11 -12.03
C LEU A 260 21.90 15.95 -13.21
N LEU A 261 20.69 16.53 -13.12
CA LEU A 261 19.70 16.50 -14.20
C LEU A 261 20.18 17.24 -15.45
N GLU A 262 20.92 18.35 -15.31
CA GLU A 262 21.55 19.04 -16.44
C GLU A 262 22.55 18.13 -17.18
N ILE A 263 23.41 17.43 -16.43
CA ILE A 263 24.40 16.50 -17.00
C ILE A 263 23.70 15.28 -17.63
N LEU A 264 22.67 14.74 -16.97
CA LEU A 264 21.86 13.64 -17.52
C LEU A 264 21.17 14.03 -18.83
N ASN A 265 20.62 15.24 -18.90
CA ASN A 265 19.99 15.75 -20.12
C ASN A 265 21.01 15.90 -21.25
N PHE A 266 22.23 16.38 -20.95
CA PHE A 266 23.33 16.42 -21.93
C PHE A 266 23.76 15.01 -22.40
N TRP A 267 23.85 14.06 -21.47
CA TRP A 267 24.13 12.66 -21.81
C TRP A 267 23.05 12.11 -22.77
N CYS A 268 21.78 12.35 -22.49
CA CYS A 268 20.68 11.95 -23.37
C CYS A 268 20.80 12.54 -24.79
N GLN A 269 21.17 13.83 -24.89
CA GLN A 269 21.40 14.50 -26.17
C GLN A 269 22.55 13.88 -26.95
N LYS A 270 23.68 13.63 -26.28
CA LYS A 270 24.88 13.01 -26.88
C LYS A 270 24.58 11.62 -27.43
N HIS A 271 23.82 10.82 -26.68
CA HIS A 271 23.46 9.45 -27.06
C HIS A 271 22.16 9.37 -27.89
N GLN A 272 21.56 10.52 -28.23
CA GLN A 272 20.31 10.64 -29.00
C GLN A 272 19.19 9.75 -28.46
N THR A 273 19.04 9.74 -27.13
CA THR A 273 18.09 8.90 -26.41
C THR A 273 17.33 9.72 -25.36
N THR A 274 16.41 9.06 -24.67
CA THR A 274 15.65 9.60 -23.55
C THR A 274 15.79 8.68 -22.35
N VAL A 275 15.79 9.26 -21.16
CA VAL A 275 15.84 8.51 -19.91
C VAL A 275 14.55 8.75 -19.15
N GLU A 276 13.96 7.68 -18.61
CA GLU A 276 12.82 7.81 -17.71
C GLU A 276 13.30 8.08 -16.28
N ILE A 277 12.60 8.94 -15.54
CA ILE A 277 12.94 9.30 -14.16
C ILE A 277 11.73 9.00 -13.27
N VAL A 278 11.91 8.10 -12.29
CA VAL A 278 10.88 7.82 -11.29
C VAL A 278 10.72 9.03 -10.38
N VAL A 279 9.52 9.59 -10.37
CA VAL A 279 9.14 10.74 -9.54
C VAL A 279 8.47 10.24 -8.27
N ASN A 280 9.13 10.41 -7.13
CA ASN A 280 8.64 10.01 -5.81
C ASN A 280 8.31 11.19 -4.88
N ASP A 281 8.41 12.41 -5.40
CA ASP A 281 7.98 13.65 -4.75
C ASP A 281 7.73 14.74 -5.80
N TRP A 282 7.02 15.81 -5.41
CA TRP A 282 6.64 16.87 -6.32
C TRP A 282 7.77 17.83 -6.70
N ALA A 283 8.84 17.93 -5.90
CA ALA A 283 9.99 18.77 -6.26
C ALA A 283 10.76 18.15 -7.44
N MET A 284 10.90 16.83 -7.48
CA MET A 284 11.44 16.14 -8.67
C MET A 284 10.55 16.37 -9.90
N ALA A 285 9.23 16.31 -9.75
CA ALA A 285 8.29 16.57 -10.86
C ALA A 285 8.48 17.98 -11.45
N ASP A 286 8.61 18.97 -10.58
CA ASP A 286 8.84 20.37 -10.93
C ASP A 286 10.20 20.56 -11.62
N LEU A 287 11.29 20.05 -11.03
CA LEU A 287 12.64 20.13 -11.63
C LEU A 287 12.69 19.56 -13.05
N LEU A 288 11.95 18.49 -13.32
CA LEU A 288 11.97 17.83 -14.62
C LEU A 288 11.30 18.65 -15.72
N THR A 289 10.50 19.69 -15.44
CA THR A 289 9.86 20.50 -16.50
C THR A 289 10.88 21.15 -17.44
N ASP A 290 12.08 21.42 -16.94
CA ASP A 290 13.16 22.09 -17.67
C ASP A 290 14.00 21.13 -18.54
N PHE A 291 13.79 19.81 -18.42
CA PHE A 291 14.62 18.78 -19.06
C PHE A 291 13.79 17.86 -19.98
N PRO A 292 13.62 18.21 -21.28
CA PRO A 292 12.72 17.50 -22.18
C PRO A 292 13.15 16.07 -22.52
N HIS A 293 14.45 15.74 -22.42
CA HIS A 293 14.93 14.37 -22.66
C HIS A 293 14.74 13.44 -21.44
N LEU A 294 14.43 14.02 -20.29
CA LEU A 294 14.14 13.29 -19.06
C LEU A 294 12.62 13.17 -18.90
N HIS A 295 12.12 11.95 -18.97
CA HIS A 295 10.69 11.65 -18.99
C HIS A 295 10.23 11.22 -17.59
N PRO A 296 9.41 12.03 -16.91
CA PRO A 296 8.94 11.68 -15.58
C PRO A 296 7.93 10.51 -15.62
N ILE A 297 8.07 9.59 -14.68
CA ILE A 297 7.12 8.49 -14.45
C ILE A 297 6.64 8.52 -13.00
N LEU A 298 5.35 8.27 -12.75
CA LEU A 298 4.78 8.37 -11.41
C LEU A 298 5.26 7.21 -10.53
N GLY A 299 6.11 7.48 -9.55
CA GLY A 299 6.68 6.47 -8.67
C GLY A 299 5.72 5.96 -7.59
N VAL A 300 6.05 4.79 -7.03
CA VAL A 300 5.20 4.07 -6.06
C VAL A 300 4.98 4.82 -4.75
N LEU A 301 5.86 5.76 -4.38
CA LEU A 301 5.72 6.54 -3.14
C LEU A 301 4.60 7.58 -3.22
N ILE A 302 4.25 8.04 -4.42
CA ILE A 302 3.15 8.98 -4.66
C ILE A 302 1.95 8.33 -5.36
N ASN A 303 2.15 7.26 -6.14
CA ASN A 303 1.08 6.38 -6.62
C ASN A 303 0.62 5.40 -5.51
N LYS A 304 -0.02 5.94 -4.49
CA LYS A 304 -0.37 5.16 -3.29
C LYS A 304 -1.56 4.23 -3.55
N ARG A 305 -1.47 3.03 -2.97
CA ARG A 305 -2.57 2.08 -2.84
C ARG A 305 -2.61 1.52 -1.42
N ARG A 306 -3.76 1.00 -1.02
CA ARG A 306 -3.87 0.30 0.26
C ARG A 306 -3.27 -1.09 0.10
N LYS A 307 -2.18 -1.33 0.82
CA LYS A 307 -1.36 -2.55 0.72
C LYS A 307 -0.97 -2.99 2.12
N ASP A 308 -1.29 -4.21 2.50
CA ASP A 308 -0.84 -4.83 3.76
C ASP A 308 -1.00 -6.36 3.65
N PRO A 309 -0.02 -7.17 4.07
CA PRO A 309 -0.13 -8.64 4.00
C PRO A 309 -1.28 -9.19 4.86
N ARG A 310 -1.77 -8.41 5.82
CA ARG A 310 -2.90 -8.77 6.68
C ARG A 310 -4.25 -8.40 6.08
N LEU A 311 -4.30 -7.83 4.86
CA LEU A 311 -5.58 -7.55 4.17
C LEU A 311 -6.40 -8.82 3.95
N SER A 312 -5.75 -9.98 3.79
CA SER A 312 -6.43 -11.29 3.66
C SER A 312 -7.26 -11.66 4.90
N TYR A 313 -6.88 -11.18 6.09
CA TYR A 313 -7.64 -11.38 7.32
C TYR A 313 -8.71 -10.31 7.53
N LYS A 314 -8.68 -9.23 6.73
CA LYS A 314 -9.65 -8.16 6.86
C LYS A 314 -10.98 -8.60 6.25
N LYS A 315 -12.04 -8.42 7.04
CA LYS A 315 -13.42 -8.66 6.61
C LYS A 315 -13.95 -7.53 5.72
N GLY A 316 -14.72 -7.91 4.69
CA GLY A 316 -15.32 -7.00 3.70
C GLY A 316 -14.81 -7.23 2.28
N GLU A 317 -15.42 -6.55 1.31
CA GLU A 317 -15.10 -6.71 -0.10
C GLU A 317 -13.78 -6.01 -0.48
N LEU A 318 -12.83 -6.77 -1.05
CA LEU A 318 -11.55 -6.22 -1.52
C LEU A 318 -11.68 -5.37 -2.79
N SER A 319 -12.77 -5.55 -3.56
CA SER A 319 -13.06 -4.76 -4.76
C SER A 319 -13.12 -3.25 -4.47
N ALA A 320 -13.46 -2.85 -3.25
CA ALA A 320 -13.41 -1.44 -2.84
C ALA A 320 -11.98 -0.84 -2.82
N LEU A 321 -10.94 -1.64 -3.09
CA LEU A 321 -9.54 -1.22 -3.18
C LEU A 321 -9.02 -1.22 -4.62
N SER A 322 -9.85 -1.56 -5.63
CA SER A 322 -9.43 -1.68 -7.03
C SER A 322 -8.95 -0.35 -7.62
N GLU A 323 -9.55 0.75 -7.19
CA GLU A 323 -9.21 2.10 -7.63
C GLU A 323 -8.29 2.86 -6.65
N ASN A 324 -7.54 3.83 -7.16
CA ASN A 324 -6.82 4.83 -6.37
C ASN A 324 -6.87 6.22 -7.04
N SER A 325 -6.01 7.15 -6.62
CA SER A 325 -6.05 8.52 -7.10
C SER A 325 -5.90 8.65 -8.62
N ILE A 326 -5.14 7.77 -9.29
CA ILE A 326 -4.99 7.83 -10.76
C ILE A 326 -6.27 7.41 -11.49
N ASN A 327 -7.26 6.80 -10.84
CA ASN A 327 -8.58 6.56 -11.47
C ASN A 327 -9.37 7.86 -11.67
N ALA A 328 -9.02 8.95 -10.97
CA ALA A 328 -9.67 10.24 -11.16
C ALA A 328 -9.12 10.99 -12.38
N ASP A 329 -9.99 11.26 -13.37
CA ASP A 329 -9.62 11.92 -14.63
C ASP A 329 -8.91 13.26 -14.43
N PHE A 330 -9.40 14.11 -13.52
CA PHE A 330 -8.79 15.42 -13.25
C PHE A 330 -7.33 15.29 -12.76
N TYR A 331 -7.03 14.23 -12.02
CA TYR A 331 -5.68 13.99 -11.51
C TYR A 331 -4.77 13.47 -12.61
N ARG A 332 -5.24 12.56 -13.47
CA ARG A 332 -4.47 12.12 -14.65
C ARG A 332 -4.21 13.27 -15.62
N ASN A 333 -5.20 14.12 -15.87
CA ASN A 333 -5.02 15.30 -16.72
C ASN A 333 -3.95 16.24 -16.16
N PHE A 334 -3.98 16.50 -14.85
CA PHE A 334 -2.91 17.27 -14.19
C PHE A 334 -1.53 16.62 -14.38
N LEU A 335 -1.40 15.30 -14.15
CA LEU A 335 -0.15 14.57 -14.32
C LEU A 335 0.38 14.65 -15.76
N ALA A 336 -0.48 14.46 -16.75
CA ALA A 336 -0.10 14.49 -18.15
C ALA A 336 0.24 15.91 -18.64
N GLU A 337 -0.64 16.88 -18.38
CA GLU A 337 -0.54 18.24 -18.94
C GLU A 337 0.47 19.11 -18.19
N THR A 338 0.58 18.96 -16.87
CA THR A 338 1.48 19.78 -16.04
C THR A 338 2.80 19.08 -15.77
N CYS A 339 2.76 17.78 -15.44
CA CYS A 339 3.96 17.05 -15.04
C CYS A 339 4.59 16.21 -16.17
N ARG A 340 3.97 16.12 -17.37
CA ARG A 340 4.41 15.24 -18.48
C ARG A 340 4.45 13.75 -18.14
N VAL A 341 3.69 13.34 -17.13
CA VAL A 341 3.64 11.95 -16.64
C VAL A 341 2.53 11.19 -17.35
N THR A 342 2.91 10.13 -18.07
CA THR A 342 1.97 9.22 -18.78
C THR A 342 2.18 7.74 -18.46
N ARG A 343 3.13 7.43 -17.57
CA ARG A 343 3.42 6.08 -17.08
C ARG A 343 3.33 6.06 -15.55
N TYR A 344 2.70 5.01 -15.02
CA TYR A 344 2.46 4.83 -13.59
C TYR A 344 3.13 3.56 -13.09
N GLU A 345 3.91 3.67 -12.01
CA GLU A 345 4.52 2.53 -11.34
C GLU A 345 3.53 1.93 -10.33
N GLU A 346 3.32 0.63 -10.45
CA GLU A 346 2.41 -0.18 -9.65
C GLU A 346 3.18 -1.26 -8.90
N GLU A 347 2.60 -1.80 -7.83
CA GLU A 347 3.22 -2.90 -7.06
C GLU A 347 2.24 -4.07 -6.97
N SER A 348 2.72 -5.30 -7.17
CA SER A 348 1.94 -6.52 -6.96
C SER A 348 1.60 -6.65 -5.47
N CYS A 349 0.33 -6.65 -5.08
CA CYS A 349 -0.09 -6.64 -3.68
C CYS A 349 -1.28 -7.55 -3.35
N GLY A 350 -1.40 -8.68 -4.06
CA GLY A 350 -2.34 -9.76 -3.76
C GLY A 350 -3.79 -9.56 -4.23
N TYR A 351 -4.10 -8.48 -4.93
CA TYR A 351 -5.37 -8.26 -5.62
C TYR A 351 -5.16 -7.51 -6.95
N LEU A 352 -6.16 -7.58 -7.83
CA LEU A 352 -6.14 -6.89 -9.13
C LEU A 352 -6.73 -5.48 -8.99
N PRO A 353 -6.08 -4.45 -9.55
CA PRO A 353 -6.64 -3.11 -9.63
C PRO A 353 -7.52 -2.93 -10.87
N GLU A 354 -8.29 -1.85 -10.88
CA GLU A 354 -8.88 -1.29 -12.10
C GLU A 354 -7.91 -0.24 -12.63
N LEU A 355 -7.12 -0.58 -13.66
CA LEU A 355 -6.14 0.35 -14.21
C LEU A 355 -6.83 1.36 -15.15
N PRO A 356 -6.60 2.67 -14.94
CA PRO A 356 -7.09 3.68 -15.87
C PRO A 356 -6.26 3.69 -17.17
N GLU A 357 -6.69 4.48 -18.16
CA GLU A 357 -5.89 4.71 -19.37
C GLU A 357 -4.48 5.25 -19.04
N GLY A 358 -3.48 4.72 -19.74
CA GLY A 358 -2.08 5.08 -19.60
C GLY A 358 -1.16 3.88 -19.78
N LYS A 359 0.14 4.07 -19.53
CA LYS A 359 1.11 2.98 -19.46
C LYS A 359 1.37 2.58 -18.02
N HIS A 360 1.51 1.28 -17.76
CA HIS A 360 1.63 0.76 -16.39
C HIS A 360 2.79 -0.21 -16.28
N SER A 361 3.64 0.06 -15.30
CA SER A 361 4.75 -0.81 -14.92
C SER A 361 4.38 -1.53 -13.62
N LEU A 362 4.56 -2.84 -13.55
CA LEU A 362 4.30 -3.62 -12.34
C LEU A 362 5.62 -4.06 -11.68
N HIS A 363 5.92 -3.47 -10.53
CA HIS A 363 6.97 -3.95 -9.63
C HIS A 363 6.54 -5.25 -8.95
N LEU A 364 7.41 -6.26 -9.02
CA LEU A 364 7.19 -7.58 -8.45
C LEU A 364 8.48 -8.20 -7.91
N PRO A 365 8.40 -9.11 -6.92
CA PRO A 365 7.19 -9.57 -6.24
C PRO A 365 6.92 -8.83 -4.93
N PHE A 366 7.75 -7.84 -4.58
CA PHE A 366 7.61 -7.10 -3.34
C PHE A 366 6.76 -5.85 -3.54
N TYR A 367 6.02 -5.50 -2.48
CA TYR A 367 5.32 -4.22 -2.38
C TYR A 367 5.64 -3.53 -1.06
N GLN A 368 5.73 -2.20 -1.11
CA GLN A 368 6.00 -1.37 0.04
C GLN A 368 4.73 -1.21 0.89
N THR A 369 4.83 -1.54 2.18
CA THR A 369 3.74 -1.39 3.18
C THR A 369 3.91 -0.13 4.01
N ASN A 370 5.15 0.22 4.36
CA ASN A 370 5.49 1.48 5.01
C ASN A 370 6.88 1.98 4.58
N THR A 371 7.10 3.30 4.58
CA THR A 371 8.40 3.93 4.37
C THR A 371 8.63 5.03 5.40
N SER A 372 9.86 5.14 5.89
CA SER A 372 10.29 6.20 6.80
C SER A 372 11.17 7.20 6.06
N GLN A 373 11.21 8.43 6.57
CA GLN A 373 12.22 9.38 6.14
C GLN A 373 13.63 8.93 6.56
N TYR A 374 13.78 8.19 7.65
CA TYR A 374 15.09 7.82 8.18
C TYR A 374 15.23 6.32 8.31
N CYS A 375 16.43 5.80 8.04
CA CYS A 375 16.69 4.37 8.03
C CYS A 375 16.49 3.74 9.42
N PRO A 376 15.48 2.87 9.61
CA PRO A 376 15.26 2.21 10.90
C PRO A 376 16.39 1.24 11.25
N LEU A 377 17.02 0.65 10.24
CA LEU A 377 18.15 -0.27 10.41
C LEU A 377 19.39 0.48 10.91
N TYR A 378 19.70 1.64 10.31
CA TYR A 378 20.77 2.51 10.80
C TYR A 378 20.55 2.89 12.27
N ALA A 379 19.33 3.29 12.63
CA ALA A 379 19.00 3.64 14.01
C ALA A 379 19.20 2.46 14.97
N ARG A 380 18.76 1.26 14.59
CA ARG A 380 18.92 0.04 15.41
C ARG A 380 20.39 -0.32 15.59
N CYS A 381 21.19 -0.35 14.53
CA CYS A 381 22.59 -0.70 14.60
C CYS A 381 23.44 0.38 15.31
N LYS A 382 23.12 1.66 15.14
CA LYS A 382 23.90 2.76 15.75
C LYS A 382 23.50 3.05 17.20
N ARG A 383 22.22 2.91 17.56
CA ARG A 383 21.65 3.39 18.83
C ARG A 383 20.88 2.32 19.60
N GLY A 384 20.82 1.09 19.12
CA GLY A 384 20.08 0.01 19.76
C GLY A 384 18.55 0.16 19.67
N SER A 385 18.02 1.17 19.00
CA SER A 385 16.56 1.40 18.91
C SER A 385 16.13 1.75 17.48
N ARG A 386 15.13 1.03 16.98
CA ARG A 386 14.51 1.26 15.67
C ARG A 386 13.86 2.65 15.57
N GLY A 387 13.34 3.18 16.69
CA GLY A 387 12.63 4.46 16.74
C GLY A 387 13.55 5.69 16.85
N ALA A 388 14.82 5.51 17.23
CA ALA A 388 15.77 6.59 17.44
C ALA A 388 16.42 7.06 16.11
N GLN A 389 15.60 7.35 15.11
CA GLN A 389 16.06 7.59 13.74
C GLN A 389 16.54 9.03 13.53
N THR A 390 17.63 9.20 12.79
CA THR A 390 18.16 10.48 12.33
C THR A 390 18.76 10.32 10.95
N LEU A 391 18.94 11.43 10.23
CA LEU A 391 19.68 11.43 8.97
C LEU A 391 21.12 10.93 9.18
N PRO A 392 21.54 9.84 8.51
CA PRO A 392 22.95 9.42 8.53
C PRO A 392 23.81 10.48 7.84
N LYS A 393 24.96 10.82 8.45
CA LYS A 393 26.01 11.61 7.77
C LYS A 393 26.90 10.70 6.93
N ASP A 394 27.36 9.62 7.55
CA ASP A 394 28.15 8.56 6.91
C ASP A 394 27.39 7.24 7.01
N CYS A 395 26.93 6.74 5.88
CA CYS A 395 26.16 5.49 5.82
C CYS A 395 27.11 4.29 5.68
N PRO A 396 27.14 3.35 6.65
CA PRO A 396 27.94 2.13 6.54
C PRO A 396 27.31 1.07 5.63
N HIS A 397 26.14 1.35 5.04
CA HIS A 397 25.37 0.41 4.21
C HIS A 397 25.08 -0.94 4.90
N TRP A 398 24.74 -0.94 6.19
CA TRP A 398 24.36 -2.16 6.93
C TRP A 398 23.21 -2.95 6.29
N CYS A 399 22.39 -2.34 5.44
CA CYS A 399 21.37 -3.03 4.65
C CYS A 399 21.92 -4.03 3.61
N ARG A 400 23.25 -4.11 3.44
CA ARG A 400 23.93 -5.17 2.67
C ARG A 400 23.94 -6.50 3.43
N GLU A 401 24.09 -6.44 4.74
CA GLU A 401 24.26 -7.61 5.61
C GLU A 401 23.04 -7.90 6.48
N TYR A 402 22.32 -6.84 6.89
CA TYR A 402 21.23 -6.93 7.85
C TYR A 402 19.89 -6.54 7.24
N ALA A 403 18.84 -7.21 7.73
CA ALA A 403 17.45 -6.85 7.49
C ALA A 403 16.63 -7.19 8.74
N PHE A 404 15.47 -6.55 8.89
CA PHE A 404 14.50 -6.95 9.91
C PHE A 404 13.65 -8.10 9.38
N LEU A 405 13.74 -9.24 10.04
CA LEU A 405 12.88 -10.38 9.79
C LEU A 405 11.61 -10.23 10.64
N TYR A 406 10.49 -10.56 10.04
CA TYR A 406 9.17 -10.54 10.65
C TYR A 406 8.68 -11.98 10.83
N PRO A 407 7.56 -12.21 11.54
CA PRO A 407 6.95 -13.53 11.60
C PRO A 407 6.78 -14.13 10.20
N ALA A 408 7.15 -15.40 10.04
CA ALA A 408 7.31 -16.04 8.74
C ALA A 408 6.02 -16.01 7.90
N HIS A 409 4.85 -16.15 8.56
CA HIS A 409 3.54 -16.15 7.92
C HIS A 409 3.13 -14.79 7.35
N LEU A 410 3.74 -13.68 7.80
CA LEU A 410 3.45 -12.36 7.25
C LEU A 410 4.15 -12.11 5.90
N HIS A 411 5.15 -12.92 5.56
CA HIS A 411 5.96 -12.75 4.35
C HIS A 411 6.54 -11.32 4.22
N MET A 412 7.01 -10.75 5.34
CA MET A 412 7.51 -9.38 5.42
C MET A 412 9.02 -9.30 5.61
N LEU A 413 9.59 -8.17 5.18
CA LEU A 413 10.99 -7.81 5.35
C LEU A 413 11.12 -6.30 5.63
N GLY A 414 11.92 -5.92 6.62
CA GLY A 414 12.33 -4.53 6.78
C GLY A 414 13.72 -4.30 6.22
N ARG A 415 13.83 -3.44 5.20
CA ARG A 415 15.10 -3.10 4.56
C ARG A 415 15.06 -1.67 4.01
N TYR A 416 16.23 -1.07 3.83
CA TYR A 416 16.35 0.35 3.44
C TYR A 416 15.64 1.24 4.47
N ASN A 417 14.82 2.19 3.99
CA ASN A 417 13.95 2.98 4.84
C ASN A 417 12.53 2.41 4.94
N SER A 418 12.29 1.20 4.44
CA SER A 418 10.94 0.67 4.19
C SER A 418 10.68 -0.69 4.83
N LEU A 419 9.39 -1.02 4.91
CA LEU A 419 8.88 -2.36 5.12
C LEU A 419 8.26 -2.85 3.83
N PHE A 420 8.65 -4.05 3.43
CA PHE A 420 8.15 -4.74 2.26
C PHE A 420 7.39 -5.98 2.68
N ALA A 421 6.39 -6.33 1.90
CA ALA A 421 5.75 -7.63 1.94
C ALA A 421 5.88 -8.29 0.57
N LEU A 422 5.92 -9.61 0.55
CA LEU A 422 5.94 -10.41 -0.66
C LEU A 422 4.50 -10.68 -1.10
N ASP A 423 4.19 -10.41 -2.37
CA ASP A 423 3.04 -11.01 -3.03
C ASP A 423 3.37 -12.48 -3.33
N THR A 424 2.87 -13.38 -2.48
CA THR A 424 3.15 -14.81 -2.60
C THR A 424 2.52 -15.45 -3.83
N GLY A 425 1.54 -14.78 -4.45
CA GLY A 425 0.81 -15.25 -5.61
C GLY A 425 1.45 -14.86 -6.94
N ILE A 426 2.04 -13.66 -7.05
CA ILE A 426 2.38 -13.08 -8.37
C ILE A 426 3.36 -13.92 -9.21
N LEU A 427 4.29 -14.64 -8.57
CA LEU A 427 5.24 -15.54 -9.25
C LEU A 427 4.76 -17.01 -9.34
N ARG A 428 3.60 -17.32 -8.76
CA ARG A 428 3.09 -18.70 -8.66
C ARG A 428 1.69 -18.89 -9.28
N SER A 429 0.97 -17.80 -9.52
CA SER A 429 -0.39 -17.81 -10.07
C SER A 429 -0.39 -17.19 -11.48
N PRO A 430 -0.51 -18.02 -12.53
CA PRO A 430 -0.73 -17.56 -13.89
C PRO A 430 -1.97 -16.67 -14.05
N GLU A 431 -3.01 -16.94 -13.26
CA GLU A 431 -4.24 -16.15 -13.25
C GLU A 431 -3.99 -14.72 -12.77
N LEU A 432 -3.22 -14.56 -11.68
CA LEU A 432 -2.92 -13.26 -11.09
C LEU A 432 -2.03 -12.42 -12.00
N LEU A 433 -0.86 -12.95 -12.42
CA LEU A 433 0.04 -12.22 -13.32
C LEU A 433 -0.62 -11.96 -14.68
N GLY A 434 -1.31 -12.97 -15.24
CA GLY A 434 -2.06 -12.81 -16.48
C GLY A 434 -3.22 -11.82 -16.33
N GLY A 435 -3.81 -11.70 -15.13
CA GLY A 435 -4.80 -10.68 -14.79
C GLY A 435 -4.24 -9.27 -14.91
N TRP A 436 -3.09 -9.00 -14.27
CA TRP A 436 -2.41 -7.71 -14.40
C TRP A 436 -2.09 -7.32 -15.84
N LEU A 437 -1.63 -8.27 -16.67
CA LEU A 437 -1.39 -8.00 -18.09
C LEU A 437 -2.70 -7.71 -18.86
N ARG A 438 -3.80 -8.39 -18.53
CA ARG A 438 -5.12 -8.11 -19.13
C ARG A 438 -5.69 -6.75 -18.72
N GLU A 439 -5.42 -6.30 -17.50
CA GLU A 439 -5.78 -4.95 -17.03
C GLU A 439 -4.96 -3.84 -17.70
N GLY A 440 -3.89 -4.17 -18.43
CA GLY A 440 -3.13 -3.19 -19.21
C GLY A 440 -1.71 -2.91 -18.71
N VAL A 441 -1.16 -3.74 -17.81
CA VAL A 441 0.29 -3.70 -17.52
C VAL A 441 1.07 -4.09 -18.78
N ASP A 442 1.97 -3.21 -19.20
CA ASP A 442 2.82 -3.40 -20.38
C ASP A 442 4.30 -3.62 -20.02
N ARG A 443 4.69 -3.38 -18.77
CA ARG A 443 6.04 -3.59 -18.25
C ARG A 443 6.05 -4.33 -16.92
N LEU A 444 6.90 -5.34 -16.80
CA LEU A 444 7.21 -6.02 -15.55
C LEU A 444 8.57 -5.57 -15.04
N VAL A 445 8.62 -5.10 -13.79
CA VAL A 445 9.83 -4.61 -13.13
C VAL A 445 10.18 -5.54 -11.97
N VAL A 446 11.27 -6.29 -12.13
CA VAL A 446 11.70 -7.28 -11.15
C VAL A 446 12.64 -6.62 -10.14
N ASN A 447 12.21 -6.57 -8.89
CA ASN A 447 13.04 -6.20 -7.74
C ASN A 447 12.99 -7.33 -6.71
N LEU A 448 14.16 -7.90 -6.40
CA LEU A 448 14.29 -9.06 -5.49
C LEU A 448 14.90 -8.70 -4.14
N LEU A 449 14.93 -7.40 -3.83
CA LEU A 449 15.46 -6.72 -2.64
C LEU A 449 16.90 -7.04 -2.29
#